data_AF-A0A5Q4FET7-F1
#
_entry.id   AF-A0A5Q4FET7-F1
#
_cell.length_a   1.000
_cell.length_b   1.000
_cell.length_c   1.000
_cell.angle_alpha   90.00
_cell.angle_beta   90.00
_cell.angle_gamma   90.00
#
_symmetry.space_group_name_H-M   'P 1'
#
loop_
_entity.id
_entity.type
_entity.pdbx_description
1 polymer ?
#
loop_
_entity_poly.entity_id
_entity_poly.type
_entity_poly.pdbx_seq_one_letter_code
_entity_poly.pdbx_strand_id
1 'polypeptide(L)'
;MIRFSGYVIVFDIACLILAGIPLYLLAGLEVFLPVPVALVITTVLAIASFYPFVRMSGGSMNRYMTAMLIAMFIRMIFIGVSIVVVFVFTELNQIGFTVALLFSYICKSAFETYILTR
;
A
#
# COMPACT_ATOMS: atom_id res chain seq x y z
N MET A 1 -3.81 9.34 -13.94
CA MET A 1 -3.90 9.57 -12.49
C MET A 1 -5.28 9.18 -11.93
N ILE A 2 -6.38 9.81 -12.39
CA ILE A 2 -7.76 9.51 -11.89
C ILE A 2 -8.14 8.01 -12.01
N ARG A 3 -7.83 7.37 -13.14
CA ARG A 3 -8.10 5.93 -13.32
C ARG A 3 -7.30 5.04 -12.37
N PHE A 4 -6.02 5.37 -12.12
CA PHE A 4 -5.16 4.59 -11.22
C PHE A 4 -5.65 4.66 -9.77
N SER A 5 -5.94 5.87 -9.27
CA SER A 5 -6.49 6.06 -7.93
C SER A 5 -7.81 5.32 -7.74
N GLY A 6 -8.68 5.32 -8.76
CA GLY A 6 -9.92 4.54 -8.74
C GLY A 6 -9.69 3.04 -8.59
N TYR A 7 -8.73 2.47 -9.33
CA TYR A 7 -8.41 1.04 -9.21
C TYR A 7 -7.81 0.68 -7.84
N VAL A 8 -6.96 1.53 -7.27
CA VAL A 8 -6.39 1.30 -5.93
C VAL A 8 -7.49 1.30 -4.86
N ILE A 9 -8.48 2.18 -4.97
CA ILE A 9 -9.62 2.20 -4.03
C ILE A 9 -10.49 0.96 -4.19
N VAL A 10 -10.78 0.51 -5.42
CA VAL A 10 -11.53 -0.73 -5.65
C VAL A 10 -10.78 -1.94 -5.09
N PHE A 11 -9.45 -1.96 -5.22
CA PHE A 11 -8.60 -2.99 -4.63
C PHE A 11 -8.70 -2.99 -3.09
N ASP A 12 -8.64 -1.82 -2.45
CA ASP A 12 -8.82 -1.71 -0.99
C ASP A 12 -10.17 -2.24 -0.52
N ILE A 13 -11.24 -1.90 -1.25
CA ILE A 13 -12.59 -2.40 -0.94
C ILE A 13 -12.64 -3.92 -1.08
N ALA A 14 -12.04 -4.48 -2.13
CA ALA A 14 -11.96 -5.93 -2.31
C ALA A 14 -11.17 -6.60 -1.16
N CYS A 15 -10.05 -6.02 -0.73
CA CYS A 15 -9.30 -6.50 0.42
C CYS A 15 -10.09 -6.42 1.73
N LEU A 16 -10.86 -5.35 1.94
CA LEU A 16 -11.74 -5.25 3.11
C LEU A 16 -12.82 -6.34 3.10
N ILE A 17 -13.44 -6.60 1.95
CA ILE A 17 -14.49 -7.62 1.84
C ILE A 17 -13.93 -9.03 2.01
N LEU A 18 -12.80 -9.34 1.34
CA LEU A 18 -12.27 -10.70 1.26
C LEU A 18 -11.38 -11.08 2.46
N ALA A 19 -10.70 -10.12 3.08
CA ALA A 19 -9.81 -10.37 4.21
C ALA A 19 -10.31 -9.70 5.49
N GLY A 20 -10.73 -8.43 5.42
CA GLY A 20 -11.20 -7.67 6.57
C GLY A 20 -12.45 -8.26 7.24
N ILE A 21 -13.52 -8.49 6.46
CA ILE A 21 -14.79 -9.02 7.00
C ILE A 21 -14.60 -10.42 7.62
N PRO A 22 -13.93 -11.40 6.98
CA PRO A 22 -13.67 -12.68 7.63
C PRO A 22 -12.83 -12.56 8.90
N LEU A 23 -11.82 -11.69 8.92
CA LEU A 23 -11.01 -11.44 10.12
C LEU A 23 -11.85 -10.87 11.27
N TYR A 24 -12.77 -9.94 10.96
CA TYR A 24 -13.72 -9.40 11.95
C TYR A 24 -14.62 -10.49 12.53
N LEU A 25 -15.16 -11.38 11.69
CA LEU A 25 -16.04 -12.45 12.13
C LEU A 25 -15.32 -13.53 12.95
N LEU A 26 -14.03 -13.80 12.66
CA LEU A 26 -13.28 -14.88 13.29
C LEU A 26 -12.51 -14.44 14.56
N ALA A 27 -11.94 -13.24 14.54
CA ALA A 27 -11.01 -12.78 15.57
C ALA A 27 -11.43 -11.46 16.25
N GLY A 28 -12.59 -10.90 15.86
CA GLY A 28 -13.15 -9.71 16.48
C GLY A 28 -12.51 -8.40 16.03
N LEU A 29 -12.87 -7.33 16.75
CA LEU A 29 -12.62 -5.95 16.34
C LEU A 29 -11.14 -5.55 16.47
N GLU A 30 -10.41 -6.17 17.40
CA GLU A 30 -8.98 -5.94 17.65
C GLU A 30 -8.09 -6.33 16.46
N VAL A 31 -8.48 -7.36 15.70
CA VAL A 31 -7.74 -7.83 14.51
C VAL A 31 -8.28 -7.16 13.24
N PHE A 32 -9.52 -6.67 13.27
CA PHE A 32 -10.10 -5.93 12.16
C PHE A 32 -9.48 -4.55 11.97
N LEU A 33 -9.40 -3.74 13.04
CA LEU A 33 -8.92 -2.34 12.98
C LEU A 33 -7.55 -2.12 12.31
N PRO A 34 -6.56 -3.00 12.50
CA PRO A 34 -5.28 -2.92 11.79
C PRO A 34 -5.39 -2.93 10.26
N VAL A 35 -6.39 -3.64 9.70
CA VAL A 35 -6.57 -3.83 8.26
C VAL A 35 -6.91 -2.52 7.53
N PRO A 36 -7.98 -1.77 7.88
CA PRO A 36 -8.29 -0.51 7.21
C PRO A 36 -7.18 0.54 7.42
N VAL A 37 -6.52 0.58 8.59
CA VAL A 37 -5.41 1.51 8.83
C VAL A 37 -4.24 1.22 7.90
N ALA A 38 -3.85 -0.06 7.77
CA ALA A 38 -2.82 -0.49 6.84
C ALA A 38 -3.17 -0.19 5.38
N LEU A 39 -4.43 -0.39 4.98
CA LEU A 39 -4.91 -0.07 3.62
C LEU A 39 -4.83 1.43 3.32
N VAL A 40 -5.27 2.29 4.26
CA VAL A 40 -5.19 3.74 4.10
C VAL A 40 -3.74 4.21 3.93
N ILE A 41 -2.84 3.78 4.82
CA ILE A 41 -1.41 4.14 4.77
C ILE A 41 -0.81 3.73 3.42
N THR A 42 -1.03 2.48 3.01
CA THR A 42 -0.49 1.95 1.76
C THR A 42 -1.12 2.59 0.51
N THR A 43 -2.38 3.04 0.57
CA THR A 43 -3.02 3.80 -0.53
C THR A 43 -2.46 5.19 -0.69
N VAL A 44 -2.29 5.92 0.42
CA VAL A 44 -1.62 7.23 0.39
C VAL A 44 -0.23 7.10 -0.21
N LEU A 45 0.52 6.08 0.21
CA LEU A 45 1.84 5.78 -0.31
C LEU A 45 1.81 5.47 -1.81
N ALA A 46 0.93 4.57 -2.25
CA ALA A 46 0.80 4.18 -3.65
C ALA A 46 0.44 5.37 -4.55
N ILE A 47 -0.48 6.24 -4.12
CA ILE A 47 -0.87 7.43 -4.89
C ILE A 47 0.27 8.44 -4.97
N ALA A 48 0.92 8.74 -3.84
CA ALA A 48 1.99 9.75 -3.76
C ALA A 48 3.18 9.40 -4.66
N SER A 49 3.50 8.12 -4.72
CA SER A 49 4.61 7.58 -5.50
C SER A 49 4.29 7.36 -6.97
N PHE A 50 3.01 7.14 -7.34
CA PHE A 50 2.62 7.06 -8.75
C PHE A 50 2.76 8.40 -9.49
N TYR A 51 2.68 9.52 -8.78
CA TYR A 51 2.80 10.87 -9.35
C TYR A 51 4.14 11.12 -10.09
N PRO A 52 5.33 10.88 -9.49
CA PRO A 52 6.60 11.04 -10.19
C PRO A 52 6.78 10.04 -11.35
N PHE A 53 6.25 8.82 -11.26
CA PHE A 53 6.35 7.84 -12.36
C PHE A 53 5.70 8.31 -13.65
N VAL A 54 4.48 8.84 -13.57
CA VAL A 54 3.75 9.34 -14.74
C VAL A 54 4.48 10.51 -15.40
N ARG A 55 5.24 11.30 -14.64
CA ARG A 55 6.07 12.39 -15.21
C ARG A 55 7.36 11.90 -15.86
N MET A 56 7.88 10.74 -15.46
CA MET A 56 9.17 10.22 -15.93
C MET A 56 9.04 9.14 -17.02
N SER A 57 7.82 8.69 -17.34
CA SER A 57 7.53 7.65 -18.34
C SER A 57 7.86 8.01 -19.80
N GLY A 58 8.33 9.23 -20.08
CA GLY A 58 8.84 9.63 -21.40
C GLY A 58 10.37 9.55 -21.55
N GLY A 59 11.10 9.13 -20.50
CA GLY A 59 12.55 9.05 -20.49
C GLY A 59 13.12 7.73 -21.02
N SER A 60 14.45 7.64 -21.13
CA SER A 60 15.13 6.37 -21.44
C SER A 60 14.85 5.29 -20.39
N MET A 61 14.86 4.02 -20.80
CA MET A 61 14.65 2.85 -19.92
C MET A 61 15.46 2.92 -18.61
N ASN A 62 16.70 3.40 -18.69
CA ASN A 62 17.58 3.56 -17.52
C ASN A 62 17.05 4.60 -16.51
N ARG A 63 16.49 5.71 -16.99
CA ARG A 63 15.85 6.73 -16.13
C ARG A 63 14.57 6.21 -15.50
N TYR A 64 13.80 5.42 -16.24
CA TYR A 64 12.58 4.77 -15.74
C TYR A 64 12.89 3.79 -14.60
N MET A 65 13.86 2.88 -14.79
CA MET A 65 14.27 1.93 -13.75
C MET A 65 14.83 2.63 -12.50
N THR A 66 15.61 3.70 -12.68
CA THR A 66 16.16 4.46 -11.57
C THR A 66 15.07 5.15 -10.76
N ALA A 67 14.11 5.79 -11.43
CA ALA A 67 12.94 6.38 -10.77
C ALA A 67 12.13 5.32 -10.01
N MET A 68 12.02 4.11 -10.56
CA MET A 68 11.35 2.99 -9.93
C MET A 68 11.98 2.58 -8.62
N LEU A 69 13.28 2.35 -8.63
CA LEU A 69 14.03 1.95 -7.44
C LEU A 69 13.98 3.03 -6.34
N ILE A 70 14.09 4.31 -6.73
CA ILE A 70 13.99 5.43 -5.76
C ILE A 70 12.59 5.47 -5.13
N ALA A 71 11.53 5.34 -5.93
CA ALA A 71 10.17 5.35 -5.42
C ALA A 71 9.91 4.17 -4.47
N MET A 72 10.40 2.97 -4.80
CA MET A 72 10.29 1.79 -3.94
C MET A 72 11.07 1.97 -2.62
N PHE A 73 12.28 2.53 -2.69
CA PHE A 73 13.10 2.79 -1.51
C PHE A 73 12.43 3.79 -0.56
N ILE A 74 11.89 4.89 -1.10
CA ILE A 74 11.15 5.89 -0.30
C ILE A 74 9.91 5.25 0.35
N ARG A 75 9.15 4.45 -0.39
CA ARG A 75 7.99 3.72 0.17
C ARG A 75 8.41 2.81 1.33
N MET A 76 9.52 2.10 1.20
CA MET A 76 10.01 1.19 2.24
C MET A 76 10.37 1.95 3.52
N ILE A 77 11.03 3.12 3.41
CA ILE A 77 11.29 4.00 4.56
C ILE A 77 9.98 4.43 5.22
N PHE A 78 9.01 4.90 4.44
CA PHE A 78 7.72 5.34 4.97
C PHE A 78 6.92 4.22 5.64
N ILE A 79 7.01 2.99 5.12
CA ILE A 79 6.42 1.80 5.74
C ILE A 79 7.09 1.55 7.09
N GLY A 80 8.43 1.56 7.15
CA GLY A 80 9.16 1.41 8.40
C GLY A 80 8.79 2.47 9.44
N VAL A 81 8.71 3.74 9.03
CA VAL A 81 8.27 4.84 9.90
C VAL A 81 6.84 4.64 10.36
N SER A 82 5.94 4.20 9.46
CA SER A 82 4.53 3.96 9.80
C SER A 82 4.37 2.83 10.82
N ILE A 83 5.16 1.75 10.71
CA ILE A 83 5.20 0.68 11.71
C ILE A 83 5.65 1.22 13.07
N VAL A 84 6.75 1.97 13.11
CA VAL A 84 7.26 2.56 14.36
C VAL A 84 6.24 3.51 14.98
N VAL A 85 5.66 4.42 14.19
CA VAL A 85 4.65 5.38 14.68
C VAL A 85 3.42 4.66 15.22
N VAL A 86 2.88 3.70 14.47
CA VAL A 86 1.70 2.96 14.93
C VAL A 86 2.01 2.17 16.21
N PHE A 87 3.18 1.55 16.32
CA PHE A 87 3.54 0.78 17.52
C PHE A 87 3.80 1.66 18.75
N VAL A 88 4.30 2.88 18.57
CA VAL A 88 4.57 3.80 19.67
C VAL A 88 3.29 4.49 20.15
N PHE A 89 2.38 4.82 19.24
CA PHE A 89 1.21 5.67 19.55
C PHE A 89 -0.12 4.92 19.62
N THR A 90 -0.19 3.64 19.26
CA THR A 90 -1.44 2.88 19.26
C THR A 90 -1.27 1.48 19.85
N GLU A 91 -2.31 0.98 20.50
CA GLU A 91 -2.41 -0.40 21.02
C GLU A 91 -2.94 -1.37 19.95
N LEU A 92 -2.80 -1.03 18.66
CA LEU A 92 -3.25 -1.90 17.58
C LEU A 92 -2.48 -3.23 17.62
N ASN A 93 -3.17 -4.32 17.24
CA ASN A 93 -2.54 -5.62 17.13
C ASN A 93 -1.35 -5.54 16.16
N GLN A 94 -0.14 -5.61 16.73
CA GLN A 94 1.11 -5.32 16.05
C GLN A 94 1.39 -6.28 14.90
N ILE A 95 1.13 -7.56 15.13
CA ILE A 95 1.32 -8.62 14.13
C ILE A 95 0.31 -8.45 13.00
N GLY A 96 -0.97 -8.29 13.35
CA GLY A 96 -2.05 -8.08 12.38
C GLY A 96 -1.81 -6.84 11.50
N PHE A 97 -1.38 -5.74 12.12
CA PHE A 97 -1.03 -4.51 11.41
C PHE A 97 0.13 -4.71 10.43
N THR A 98 1.22 -5.30 10.90
CA THR A 98 2.43 -5.48 10.07
C THR A 98 2.14 -6.39 8.87
N VAL A 99 1.43 -7.49 9.10
CA VAL A 99 1.04 -8.43 8.03
C VAL A 99 0.12 -7.76 7.02
N ALA A 100 -0.94 -7.07 7.49
CA ALA A 100 -1.87 -6.36 6.60
C ALA A 100 -1.16 -5.29 5.77
N LEU A 101 -0.23 -4.56 6.38
CA LEU A 101 0.53 -3.49 5.73
C LEU A 101 1.49 -4.03 4.68
N LEU A 102 2.26 -5.08 4.99
CA LEU A 102 3.15 -5.72 4.03
C LEU A 102 2.39 -6.37 2.88
N PHE A 103 1.31 -7.09 3.17
CA PHE A 103 0.48 -7.74 2.16
C PHE A 103 -0.11 -6.72 1.20
N SER A 104 -0.74 -5.67 1.74
CA SER A 104 -1.30 -4.57 0.95
C SER A 104 -0.23 -3.89 0.08
N TYR A 105 0.96 -3.64 0.63
CA TYR A 105 2.07 -3.05 -0.11
C TYR A 105 2.51 -3.89 -1.30
N ILE A 106 2.71 -5.21 -1.10
CA ILE A 106 3.12 -6.13 -2.17
C ILE A 106 2.08 -6.15 -3.28
N CYS A 107 0.80 -6.31 -2.93
CA CYS A 107 -0.27 -6.36 -3.92
C CYS A 107 -0.39 -5.07 -4.73
N LYS A 108 -0.34 -3.90 -4.08
CA LYS A 108 -0.40 -2.60 -4.77
C LYS A 108 0.81 -2.38 -5.67
N SER A 109 2.00 -2.79 -5.25
CA SER A 109 3.22 -2.67 -6.06
C SER A 109 3.18 -3.60 -7.28
N ALA A 110 2.67 -4.83 -7.13
CA ALA A 110 2.47 -5.75 -8.25
C ALA A 110 1.43 -5.21 -9.24
N PHE A 111 0.33 -4.67 -8.74
CA PHE A 111 -0.73 -4.07 -9.55
C PHE A 111 -0.24 -2.84 -10.33
N GLU A 112 0.53 -1.97 -9.69
CA GLU A 112 1.16 -0.82 -10.34
C GLU A 112 2.11 -1.25 -11.46
N THR A 113 2.95 -2.25 -11.21
CA THR A 113 3.88 -2.79 -12.22
C THR A 113 3.11 -3.35 -13.43
N TYR A 114 2.01 -4.07 -13.19
CA TYR A 114 1.14 -4.58 -14.24
C TYR A 114 0.53 -3.45 -15.08
N ILE A 115 0.04 -2.38 -14.45
CA ILE A 115 -0.50 -1.21 -15.16
C ILE A 115 0.58 -0.52 -15.98
N LEU A 116 1.80 -0.36 -15.46
CA LEU A 116 2.88 0.33 -16.16
C LEU A 116 3.48 -0.47 -17.31
N THR A 117 3.34 -1.80 -17.29
CA THR A 117 3.87 -2.68 -18.36
C THR A 117 2.88 -2.83 -19.54
N ARG A 118 1.65 -2.36 -19.40
CA ARG A 118 0.58 -2.50 -20.39
C ARG A 118 0.29 -1.19 -21.11
#